data_AF-Q5DDX0-F1
#
_entry.id   AF-Q5DDX0-F1
#
_cell.length_a   1.000
_cell.length_b   1.000
_cell.length_c   1.000
_cell.angle_alpha   90.00
_cell.angle_beta   90.00
_cell.angle_gamma   90.00
#
_symmetry.space_group_name_H-M   'P 1'
#
loop_
_entity.id
_entity.type
_entity.pdbx_description
1 polymer ?
#
loop_
_entity_poly.entity_id
_entity_poly.type
_entity_poly.pdbx_seq_one_letter_code
_entity_poly.pdbx_strand_id
1 'polypeptide(L)'
;MKLVKILLYLWNNVRIELYKRFPEVLSFSVTYNASLVGFTVFQVAVTDGLLRSRPIMFSLHTAEQTEDLRVLLTHFHKIFKDVSSTLTVAVDCAVSEPTLFQETFSTARIVLSSSYVRKVFKRKSYCKQSIL
;
A
#
# COMPACT_ATOMS: atom_id res chain seq x y z
N MET A 1 11.37 -15.84 -14.07
CA MET A 1 9.98 -15.57 -13.64
C MET A 1 9.98 -15.52 -12.11
N LYS A 2 10.06 -14.32 -11.50
CA LYS A 2 9.99 -14.19 -10.04
C LYS A 2 8.58 -14.52 -9.60
N LEU A 3 8.46 -15.35 -8.58
CA LEU A 3 7.19 -15.85 -8.08
C LEU A 3 6.54 -14.72 -7.27
N VAL A 4 5.86 -13.79 -7.96
CA VAL A 4 4.91 -12.88 -7.34
C VAL A 4 3.72 -13.74 -6.94
N LYS A 5 3.81 -14.38 -5.77
CA LYS A 5 2.61 -14.89 -5.10
C LYS A 5 1.89 -13.67 -4.57
N ILE A 6 1.08 -13.05 -5.43
CA ILE A 6 -0.06 -12.30 -4.92
C ILE A 6 -0.92 -13.34 -4.24
N LEU A 7 -0.68 -13.55 -2.95
CA LEU A 7 -1.68 -14.13 -2.07
C LEU A 7 -2.79 -13.08 -2.02
N LEU A 8 -3.62 -13.09 -3.07
CA LEU A 8 -4.94 -12.53 -3.05
C LEU A 8 -5.69 -13.34 -1.99
N TYR A 9 -5.51 -12.99 -0.72
CA TYR A 9 -6.47 -13.31 0.35
C TYR A 9 -7.76 -12.49 0.14
N LEU A 10 -8.16 -12.35 -1.12
CA LEU A 10 -9.26 -11.58 -1.65
C LEU A 10 -10.09 -12.51 -2.52
N TRP A 11 -10.77 -13.42 -1.86
CA TRP A 11 -12.00 -13.93 -2.43
C TRP A 11 -13.10 -13.91 -1.38
N ASN A 12 -13.38 -12.71 -0.87
CA ASN A 12 -14.58 -12.52 -0.08
C ASN A 12 -15.20 -11.16 -0.42
N ASN A 13 -16.46 -11.17 -0.87
CA ASN A 13 -17.23 -10.00 -1.30
C ASN A 13 -17.18 -8.86 -0.27
N VAL A 14 -17.02 -9.22 1.02
CA VAL A 14 -16.84 -8.31 2.15
C VAL A 14 -15.76 -7.25 1.92
N ARG A 15 -14.62 -7.59 1.29
CA ARG A 15 -13.53 -6.61 1.07
C ARG A 15 -13.85 -5.64 -0.06
N ILE A 16 -14.52 -6.12 -1.10
CA ILE A 16 -15.01 -5.30 -2.21
C ILE A 16 -16.08 -4.34 -1.71
N GLU A 17 -17.03 -4.84 -0.92
CA GLU A 17 -18.08 -4.02 -0.29
C GLU A 17 -17.49 -3.00 0.67
N LEU A 18 -16.44 -3.36 1.41
CA LEU A 18 -15.78 -2.43 2.32
C LEU A 18 -15.15 -1.26 1.58
N TYR A 19 -14.50 -1.50 0.44
CA TYR A 19 -14.00 -0.43 -0.42
C TYR A 19 -15.13 0.41 -1.00
N LYS A 20 -16.20 -0.22 -1.52
CA LYS A 20 -17.36 0.52 -2.03
C LYS A 20 -18.02 1.42 -0.97
N ARG A 21 -17.98 1.00 0.30
CA ARG A 21 -18.55 1.75 1.41
C ARG A 21 -17.66 2.89 1.89
N PHE A 22 -16.33 2.75 1.78
CA PHE A 22 -15.35 3.72 2.24
C PHE A 22 -14.23 3.92 1.19
N PRO A 23 -14.54 4.44 -0.01
CA PRO A 23 -13.57 4.54 -1.09
C PRO A 23 -12.60 5.73 -0.92
N GLU A 24 -12.91 6.68 -0.05
CA GLU A 24 -12.34 8.04 -0.08
C GLU A 24 -10.84 8.05 0.24
N VAL A 25 -10.39 7.16 1.14
CA VAL A 25 -9.01 7.16 1.62
C VAL A 25 -8.43 5.75 1.57
N LEU A 26 -7.43 5.59 0.71
CA LEU A 26 -6.61 4.39 0.62
C LEU A 26 -5.25 4.61 1.27
N SER A 27 -4.74 3.56 1.90
CA SER A 27 -3.35 3.48 2.35
C SER A 27 -2.66 2.27 1.75
N PHE A 28 -1.51 2.49 1.13
CA PHE A 28 -0.59 1.47 0.66
C PHE A 28 0.58 1.43 1.62
N SER A 29 0.81 0.27 2.25
CA SER A 29 1.85 0.10 3.24
C SER A 29 2.71 -1.12 3.01
N VAL A 30 3.99 -0.99 3.33
CA VAL A 30 4.98 -2.04 3.17
C VAL A 30 5.51 -2.50 4.53
N THR A 31 5.54 -3.83 4.70
CA THR A 31 6.21 -4.51 5.82
C THR A 31 7.33 -5.36 5.28
N TYR A 32 8.56 -5.03 5.66
CA TYR A 32 9.77 -5.76 5.28
C TYR A 32 10.05 -6.91 6.24
N ASN A 33 10.74 -7.95 5.75
CA ASN A 33 11.15 -9.10 6.55
C ASN A 33 10.00 -9.73 7.35
N ALA A 34 8.81 -9.80 6.73
CA ALA A 34 7.59 -10.34 7.34
C ALA A 34 7.67 -11.86 7.58
N SER A 35 8.71 -12.52 7.09
CA SER A 35 8.98 -13.94 7.30
C SER A 35 10.47 -14.19 7.55
N LEU A 36 10.78 -15.38 8.06
CA LEU A 36 12.16 -15.88 8.20
C LEU A 36 12.93 -15.94 6.87
N VAL A 37 12.21 -15.95 5.74
CA VAL A 37 12.77 -15.99 4.38
C VAL A 37 12.92 -14.58 3.79
N GLY A 38 12.58 -13.53 4.56
CA GLY A 38 12.77 -12.13 4.14
C GLY A 38 11.70 -11.59 3.19
N PHE A 39 10.47 -12.12 3.22
CA PHE A 39 9.41 -11.59 2.35
C PHE A 39 9.01 -10.16 2.72
N THR A 40 8.69 -9.37 1.71
CA THR A 40 8.05 -8.05 1.79
C THR A 40 6.56 -8.21 1.55
N VAL A 41 5.73 -7.66 2.44
CA VAL A 41 4.27 -7.64 2.31
C VAL A 41 3.84 -6.22 1.96
N PHE A 42 3.16 -6.06 0.84
CA PHE A 42 2.37 -4.86 0.56
C PHE A 42 0.94 -5.09 1.01
N GLN A 43 0.40 -4.12 1.74
CA GLN A 43 -0.98 -4.09 2.19
C GLN A 43 -1.67 -2.83 1.64
N VAL A 44 -2.84 -3.02 1.03
CA VAL A 44 -3.76 -1.95 0.70
C VAL A 44 -4.90 -1.98 1.72
N ALA A 45 -5.24 -0.82 2.25
CA ALA A 45 -6.30 -0.69 3.25
C ALA A 45 -7.13 0.56 3.00
N VAL A 46 -8.41 0.51 3.36
CA VAL A 46 -9.29 1.69 3.42
C VAL A 46 -9.28 2.27 4.82
N THR A 47 -9.68 3.53 4.95
CA THR A 47 -10.03 4.11 6.25
C THR A 47 -11.54 4.03 6.44
N ASP A 48 -12.01 3.26 7.42
CA ASP A 48 -13.44 3.14 7.70
C ASP A 48 -14.01 4.40 8.40
N GLY A 49 -15.33 4.46 8.56
CA GLY A 49 -16.01 5.58 9.23
C GLY A 49 -15.63 5.80 10.70
N LEU A 50 -14.86 4.90 11.31
CA LEU A 50 -14.29 5.06 12.66
C LEU A 50 -12.81 5.49 12.61
N LEU A 51 -12.34 5.94 11.45
CA LEU A 51 -10.94 6.30 11.17
C LEU A 51 -9.96 5.14 11.38
N ARG A 52 -10.42 3.89 11.23
CA ARG A 52 -9.57 2.70 11.37
C ARG A 52 -9.15 2.20 10.00
N SER A 53 -7.85 1.88 9.89
CA SER A 53 -7.32 1.22 8.70
C SER A 53 -7.83 -0.22 8.64
N ARG A 54 -8.47 -0.59 7.53
CA ARG A 54 -8.99 -1.94 7.28
C ARG A 54 -8.35 -2.51 6.02
N PRO A 55 -7.59 -3.61 6.12
CA PRO A 55 -6.96 -4.19 4.95
C PRO A 55 -8.01 -4.71 3.97
N ILE A 56 -7.80 -4.42 2.69
CA ILE A 56 -8.63 -4.85 1.58
C ILE A 56 -7.84 -5.53 0.47
N MET A 57 -6.51 -5.58 0.56
CA MET A 57 -5.64 -6.33 -0.36
C MET A 57 -4.27 -6.57 0.26
N PHE A 58 -3.66 -7.71 -0.07
CA PHE A 58 -2.29 -8.03 0.27
C PHE A 58 -1.56 -8.57 -0.95
N SER A 59 -0.24 -8.37 -0.99
CA SER A 59 0.63 -9.06 -1.93
C SER A 59 1.99 -9.33 -1.27
N LEU A 60 2.57 -10.49 -1.57
CA LEU A 60 3.85 -10.93 -1.03
C LEU A 60 4.90 -10.95 -2.14
N HIS A 61 6.05 -10.37 -1.83
CA HIS A 61 7.16 -10.20 -2.77
C HIS A 61 8.47 -10.53 -2.07
N THR A 62 9.46 -11.00 -2.84
CA THR A 62 10.81 -11.24 -2.31
C THR A 62 11.66 -9.98 -2.23
N ALA A 63 11.26 -8.91 -2.92
CA ALA A 63 11.91 -7.61 -2.91
C ALA A 63 10.88 -6.50 -3.18
N GLU A 64 11.23 -5.26 -2.87
CA GLU A 64 10.45 -4.09 -3.24
C GLU A 64 10.91 -3.61 -4.63
N GLN A 65 10.09 -3.81 -5.67
CA GLN A 65 10.37 -3.34 -7.04
C GLN A 65 9.18 -2.55 -7.59
N THR A 66 9.45 -1.53 -8.41
CA THR A 66 8.41 -0.71 -9.05
C THR A 66 7.47 -1.54 -9.92
N GLU A 67 7.99 -2.57 -10.59
CA GLU A 67 7.20 -3.46 -11.44
C GLU A 67 6.19 -4.30 -10.62
N ASP A 68 6.60 -4.75 -9.43
CA ASP A 68 5.72 -5.47 -8.51
C ASP A 68 4.56 -4.59 -8.03
N LEU A 69 4.83 -3.29 -7.84
CA LEU A 69 3.82 -2.29 -7.49
C LEU A 69 2.87 -1.98 -8.66
N ARG A 70 3.37 -1.90 -9.90
CA ARG A 70 2.52 -1.81 -11.11
C ARG A 70 1.56 -2.98 -11.23
N VAL A 71 2.07 -4.18 -11.00
CA VAL A 71 1.25 -5.40 -11.01
C VAL A 71 0.18 -5.32 -9.92
N LEU A 72 0.54 -4.90 -8.70
CA LEU A 72 -0.42 -4.72 -7.60
C LEU A 72 -1.53 -3.72 -7.96
N LEU A 73 -1.19 -2.56 -8.50
CA LEU A 73 -2.15 -1.52 -8.90
C LEU A 73 -3.05 -1.98 -10.05
N THR A 74 -2.49 -2.69 -11.02
CA THR A 74 -3.26 -3.30 -12.11
C THR A 74 -4.30 -4.28 -11.57
N HIS A 75 -3.92 -5.12 -10.61
CA HIS A 75 -4.85 -6.06 -9.97
C HIS A 75 -5.90 -5.34 -9.13
N PHE A 76 -5.51 -4.30 -8.39
CA PHE A 76 -6.45 -3.46 -7.64
C PHE A 76 -7.52 -2.90 -8.58
N HIS A 77 -7.12 -2.26 -9.68
CA HIS A 77 -8.06 -1.69 -10.64
C HIS A 77 -8.99 -2.75 -11.25
N LYS A 78 -8.48 -3.94 -11.59
CA LYS A 78 -9.30 -5.04 -12.11
C LYS A 78 -10.37 -5.52 -11.12
N ILE A 79 -10.05 -5.54 -9.81
CA ILE A 79 -10.94 -6.04 -8.77
C ILE A 79 -12.01 -5.00 -8.41
N PHE A 80 -11.60 -3.77 -8.14
CA PHE A 80 -12.49 -2.72 -7.62
C PHE A 80 -13.16 -1.91 -8.74
N LYS A 81 -12.61 -1.95 -9.96
CA LYS A 81 -13.10 -1.31 -11.19
C LYS A 81 -13.16 0.21 -11.10
N ASP A 82 -14.20 0.74 -10.47
CA ASP A 82 -14.39 2.18 -10.32
C ASP A 82 -13.61 2.68 -9.10
N VAL A 83 -12.65 3.57 -9.38
CA VAL A 83 -11.79 4.20 -8.38
C VAL A 83 -11.94 5.71 -8.34
N SER A 84 -12.91 6.27 -9.08
CA SER A 84 -13.14 7.73 -9.19
C SER A 84 -13.47 8.39 -7.86
N SER A 85 -14.06 7.63 -6.92
CA SER A 85 -14.40 8.09 -5.57
C SER A 85 -13.23 8.08 -4.59
N THR A 86 -12.05 7.58 -4.99
CA THR A 86 -10.84 7.69 -4.17
C THR A 86 -10.32 9.11 -4.19
N LEU A 87 -10.31 9.77 -3.03
CA LEU A 87 -9.89 11.17 -2.89
C LEU A 87 -8.42 11.28 -2.47
N THR A 88 -7.93 10.36 -1.66
CA THR A 88 -6.57 10.37 -1.12
C THR A 88 -5.95 8.98 -1.12
N VAL A 89 -4.71 8.89 -1.60
CA VAL A 89 -3.89 7.68 -1.53
C VAL A 89 -2.64 8.00 -0.71
N ALA A 90 -2.59 7.44 0.50
CA ALA A 90 -1.43 7.55 1.38
C ALA A 90 -0.47 6.39 1.13
N VAL A 91 0.80 6.69 0.85
CA VAL A 91 1.79 5.68 0.46
C VAL A 91 2.94 5.60 1.47
N ASP A 92 3.28 4.38 1.89
CA ASP A 92 4.39 4.00 2.79
C ASP A 92 5.30 3.01 2.08
N CYS A 93 5.95 3.47 1.01
CA CYS A 93 6.77 2.66 0.10
C CYS A 93 7.96 3.49 -0.38
N ALA A 94 9.16 2.91 -0.41
CA ALA A 94 10.38 3.62 -0.82
C ALA A 94 10.52 3.69 -2.35
N VAL A 95 9.97 2.71 -3.07
CA VAL A 95 9.98 2.67 -4.54
C VAL A 95 8.76 3.34 -5.17
N SER A 96 7.86 3.92 -4.37
CA SER A 96 6.67 4.57 -4.89
C SER A 96 7.02 5.91 -5.54
N GLU A 97 6.87 5.97 -6.85
CA GLU A 97 6.76 7.23 -7.57
C GLU A 97 5.30 7.71 -7.56
N PRO A 98 5.03 8.99 -7.24
CA PRO A 98 3.66 9.52 -7.26
C PRO A 98 2.95 9.31 -8.60
N THR A 99 3.69 9.41 -9.70
CA THR A 99 3.23 9.20 -11.08
C THR A 99 2.56 7.85 -11.27
N LEU A 100 3.15 6.78 -10.71
CA LEU A 100 2.62 5.42 -10.82
C LEU A 100 1.23 5.28 -10.17
N PHE A 101 1.03 5.90 -9.01
CA PHE A 101 -0.29 5.90 -8.38
C PHE A 101 -1.27 6.79 -9.13
N GLN A 102 -0.79 7.88 -9.73
CA GLN A 102 -1.62 8.83 -10.47
C GLN A 102 -2.14 8.26 -11.79
N GLU A 103 -1.43 7.31 -12.40
CA GLU A 103 -1.93 6.52 -13.53
C GLU A 103 -3.18 5.68 -13.16
N THR A 104 -3.25 5.19 -11.91
CA THR A 104 -4.38 4.39 -11.42
C THR A 104 -5.47 5.24 -10.78
N PHE A 105 -5.10 6.30 -10.07
CA PHE A 105 -5.98 7.17 -9.30
C PHE A 105 -5.83 8.61 -9.79
N SER A 106 -6.30 8.89 -11.00
CA SER A 106 -6.04 10.13 -11.73
C SER A 106 -6.51 11.41 -11.03
N THR A 107 -7.58 11.33 -10.23
CA THR A 107 -8.16 12.45 -9.49
C THR A 107 -7.74 12.50 -8.01
N ALA A 108 -7.06 11.46 -7.52
CA ALA A 108 -6.73 11.35 -6.11
C ALA A 108 -5.49 12.16 -5.74
N ARG A 109 -5.47 12.67 -4.51
CA ARG A 109 -4.27 13.26 -3.91
C ARG A 109 -3.33 12.15 -3.47
N ILE A 110 -2.14 12.11 -4.05
CA ILE A 110 -1.10 11.16 -3.64
C ILE A 110 -0.25 11.80 -2.55
N VAL A 111 -0.23 11.20 -1.36
CA VAL A 111 0.49 11.74 -0.20
C VAL A 111 1.38 10.68 0.43
N LEU A 112 2.47 11.11 1.07
CA LEU A 112 3.26 10.22 1.92
C LEU A 112 2.48 9.94 3.20
N SER A 113 2.45 8.67 3.63
CA SER A 113 1.80 8.33 4.89
C SER A 113 2.57 8.92 6.09
N SER A 114 1.83 9.34 7.12
CA SER A 114 2.44 9.80 8.38
C SER A 114 3.28 8.71 9.06
N SER A 115 2.90 7.44 8.88
CA SER A 115 3.66 6.27 9.33
C SER A 115 5.04 6.18 8.69
N TYR A 116 5.13 6.39 7.36
CA TYR A 116 6.39 6.45 6.64
C TYR A 116 7.27 7.59 7.12
N VAL A 117 6.70 8.80 7.19
CA VAL A 117 7.39 10.00 7.69
C VAL A 117 7.98 9.72 9.07
N ARG A 118 7.18 9.17 10.00
CA ARG A 118 7.63 8.81 11.34
C ARG A 118 8.76 7.77 11.33
N LYS A 119 8.69 6.73 10.49
CA LYS A 119 9.75 5.72 10.34
C LYS A 119 11.06 6.35 9.87
N VAL A 120 11.01 7.21 8.85
CA VAL A 120 12.19 7.89 8.29
C VAL A 120 12.83 8.83 9.32
N PHE A 121 12.04 9.65 10.01
CA PHE A 121 12.56 10.56 11.04
C PHE A 121 13.18 9.81 12.23
N LYS A 122 12.57 8.70 12.68
CA LYS A 122 13.16 7.86 13.73
C LYS A 122 14.52 7.30 13.29
N ARG A 123 14.63 6.74 12.07
CA ARG A 123 15.91 6.20 11.56
C ARG A 123 17.02 7.25 11.53
N LYS A 124 16.73 8.49 11.10
CA LYS A 124 17.71 9.59 11.14
C LYS A 124 18.13 9.97 12.55
N SER A 125 17.23 9.87 13.52
CA SER A 125 17.51 10.20 14.92
C SER A 125 18.41 9.15 15.58
N TYR A 126 18.21 7.87 15.30
CA TYR A 126 19.07 6.79 15.79
C TYR A 126 20.48 6.84 15.18
N CYS A 127 20.62 7.18 13.89
CA CYS A 127 21.95 7.34 13.28
C CYS A 127 22.77 8.48 13.89
N LYS A 128 22.13 9.52 14.44
CA LYS A 128 22.82 10.61 15.14
C LYS A 128 23.24 10.25 16.57
N GLN A 129 22.64 9.24 17.18
CA GLN A 129 23.03 8.76 18.51
C GLN A 129 24.16 7.72 18.47
N SER A 130 24.53 7.20 17.29
CA SER A 130 25.63 6.25 17.11
C SER A 130 27.02 6.90 16.92
N ILE A 131 27.11 8.24 16.99
CA ILE A 131 28.35 9.02 16.77
C ILE A 131 28.61 9.98 17.96
N LEU A 132 28.08 9.67 19.14
CA LEU A 132 28.40 10.36 20.39
C LEU A 132 28.80 9.34 21.45
#